data_AF-A0A956HTR1-F1
#
_entry.id   AF-A0A956HTR1-F1
#
_cell.length_a   1.000
_cell.length_b   1.000
_cell.length_c   1.000
_cell.angle_alpha   90.00
_cell.angle_beta   90.00
_cell.angle_gamma   90.00
#
_symmetry.space_group_name_H-M   'P 1'
#
loop_
_entity.id
_entity.type
_entity.pdbx_description
1 polymer ?
#
loop_
_entity_poly.entity_id
_entity_poly.type
_entity_poly.pdbx_seq_one_letter_code
_entity_poly.pdbx_strand_id
1 'polypeptide(L)'
;MRPAARPKVIIRHCDTYDAERIRRIIREGLEELDLRPHGRTLVKPNLVASGPLFQHAFTRPEFAEGVLLALRDRDDGAMTELAIGERCGITVPTRVAFEGAEYNPMIKRLGVKQYFFEEEQQLEIPLSHEGRLRDYLFTPEPVAKADCFVNIPKFKAHPWTTVTFSNKAYIGIQDDRHRLIDHDHRLDEKIADLQYIVQPEFIAIDAIIAGEGRMLTPIPRKLNLIVMGNNQVAFDSVCCAIIGVDPATVPHIALPAERGFGPLDLEAIEISGDVTLEQAKERAEGFSVGLVRVEKYFEGTHISAYAGPPPEPEATDYCWGGCPGAIEEAIEILRLYDEQADEKLPHLHVVFGAYQGPIDAKPGEKVIFIGDCATWEGNLGEKLVQIRSKYQDRSRKDPHHAKHEDIYVKMAKVMKKLKESADEQYVRFEGCPVSVAEQVLFLVHLGGLKNPYVSKDNAWQFTKNYLMWRSSTALQRLTGKPYQKHGPCQRGEAAPEVSPTPPGE
;
A
#
# COMPACT_ATOMS: atom_id res chain seq x y z
N MET A 1 6.69 -20.58 15.68
CA MET A 1 6.10 -19.97 14.47
C MET A 1 5.70 -21.08 13.54
N ARG A 2 4.47 -21.08 13.04
CA ARG A 2 4.05 -21.99 11.97
C ARG A 2 4.06 -21.24 10.63
N PRO A 3 5.21 -20.88 10.03
CA PRO A 3 5.26 -20.90 8.57
C PRO A 3 4.79 -22.28 8.12
N ALA A 4 4.04 -22.38 7.03
CA ALA A 4 3.66 -23.67 6.47
C ALA A 4 4.91 -24.57 6.39
N ALA A 5 4.87 -25.73 7.06
CA ALA A 5 6.02 -26.63 7.15
C ALA A 5 6.50 -27.13 5.77
N ARG A 6 5.64 -27.03 4.76
CA ARG A 6 5.91 -27.25 3.34
C ARG A 6 5.30 -26.10 2.54
N PRO A 7 6.07 -25.02 2.30
CA PRO A 7 5.62 -23.92 1.46
C PRO A 7 5.32 -24.42 0.05
N LYS A 8 4.13 -24.12 -0.45
CA LYS A 8 3.67 -24.53 -1.77
C LYS A 8 3.06 -23.36 -2.51
N VAL A 9 3.40 -23.25 -3.80
CA VAL A 9 2.89 -22.23 -4.73
C VAL A 9 2.34 -22.92 -5.97
N ILE A 10 1.10 -22.60 -6.32
CA ILE A 10 0.36 -23.18 -7.43
C ILE A 10 0.16 -22.11 -8.49
N ILE A 11 0.61 -22.34 -9.72
CA ILE A 11 0.47 -21.42 -10.85
C ILE A 11 -0.57 -21.97 -11.82
N ARG A 12 -1.70 -21.27 -11.96
CA ARG A 12 -2.80 -21.68 -12.84
C ARG A 12 -3.04 -20.69 -13.98
N HIS A 13 -3.43 -21.19 -15.14
CA HIS A 13 -3.84 -20.34 -16.26
C HIS A 13 -5.28 -19.82 -16.10
N CYS A 14 -5.45 -18.50 -16.20
CA CYS A 14 -6.76 -17.87 -16.31
C CYS A 14 -6.67 -16.61 -17.18
N ASP A 15 -7.39 -16.60 -18.30
CA ASP A 15 -7.37 -15.55 -19.32
C ASP A 15 -8.59 -14.64 -19.30
N THR A 16 -9.48 -14.81 -18.31
CA THR A 16 -10.75 -14.09 -18.22
C THR A 16 -11.15 -13.78 -16.79
N TYR A 17 -11.83 -12.66 -16.59
CA TYR A 17 -12.50 -12.30 -15.33
C TYR A 17 -13.90 -12.92 -15.25
N ASP A 18 -13.98 -14.25 -15.35
CA ASP A 18 -15.20 -15.03 -15.14
C ASP A 18 -15.20 -15.64 -13.73
N ALA A 19 -16.15 -15.22 -12.89
CA ALA A 19 -16.17 -15.59 -11.48
C ALA A 19 -16.28 -17.12 -11.25
N GLU A 20 -17.03 -17.85 -12.08
CA GLU A 20 -17.19 -19.31 -11.96
C GLU A 20 -15.93 -20.07 -12.41
N ARG A 21 -15.23 -19.59 -13.45
CA ARG A 21 -13.91 -20.11 -13.80
C ARG A 21 -12.90 -19.87 -12.68
N ILE A 22 -12.85 -18.65 -12.14
CA ILE A 22 -11.95 -18.30 -11.04
C ILE A 22 -12.27 -19.16 -9.82
N ARG A 23 -13.56 -19.29 -9.44
CA ARG A 23 -14.02 -20.17 -8.36
C ARG A 23 -13.49 -21.59 -8.50
N ARG A 24 -13.60 -22.21 -9.68
CA ARG A 24 -13.09 -23.57 -9.91
C ARG A 24 -11.58 -23.66 -9.68
N ILE A 25 -10.81 -22.73 -10.26
CA ILE A 25 -9.35 -22.67 -10.10
C ILE A 25 -8.96 -22.51 -8.63
N ILE A 26 -9.60 -21.59 -7.92
CA ILE A 26 -9.33 -21.34 -6.49
C ILE A 26 -9.70 -22.57 -5.65
N ARG A 27 -10.85 -23.20 -5.92
CA ARG A 27 -11.30 -24.40 -5.21
C ARG A 27 -10.31 -25.55 -5.38
N GLU A 28 -9.85 -25.80 -6.60
CA GLU A 28 -8.81 -26.81 -6.89
C GLU A 28 -7.49 -26.50 -6.16
N GLY A 29 -7.11 -25.21 -6.09
CA GLY A 29 -5.95 -24.79 -5.30
C GLY A 29 -6.11 -25.04 -3.80
N LEU A 30 -7.29 -24.74 -3.24
CA LEU A 30 -7.62 -25.05 -1.84
C LEU A 30 -7.65 -26.56 -1.57
N GLU A 31 -8.13 -27.37 -2.52
CA GLU A 31 -8.09 -28.85 -2.45
C GLU A 31 -6.66 -29.37 -2.46
N GLU A 32 -5.82 -28.85 -3.36
CA GLU A 32 -4.41 -29.26 -3.48
C GLU A 32 -3.57 -28.86 -2.27
N LEU A 33 -3.91 -27.76 -1.60
CA LEU A 33 -3.29 -27.32 -0.33
C LEU A 33 -3.90 -28.00 0.91
N ASP A 34 -4.93 -28.83 0.74
CA ASP A 34 -5.78 -29.37 1.81
C ASP A 34 -6.26 -28.31 2.82
N LEU A 35 -6.60 -27.13 2.31
CA LEU A 35 -7.03 -26.00 3.13
C LEU A 35 -8.55 -25.96 3.23
N ARG A 36 -9.03 -25.67 4.44
CA ARG A 36 -10.44 -25.42 4.73
C ARG A 36 -10.57 -24.12 5.53
N PRO A 37 -11.50 -23.23 5.16
CA PRO A 37 -11.80 -22.07 5.99
C PRO A 37 -12.42 -22.53 7.31
N HIS A 38 -12.22 -21.75 8.36
CA HIS A 38 -12.74 -22.04 9.69
C HIS A 38 -12.92 -20.75 10.50
N GLY A 39 -13.71 -20.84 11.57
CA GLY A 39 -13.93 -19.73 12.50
C GLY A 39 -14.34 -18.44 11.79
N ARG A 40 -13.80 -17.31 12.23
CA ARG A 40 -13.92 -16.04 11.54
C ARG A 40 -12.95 -15.99 10.36
N THR A 41 -13.46 -16.26 9.16
CA THR A 41 -12.70 -16.20 7.92
C THR A 41 -12.76 -14.81 7.32
N LEU A 42 -11.61 -14.13 7.21
CA LEU A 42 -11.48 -12.80 6.64
C LEU A 42 -10.70 -12.84 5.32
N VAL A 43 -11.32 -12.36 4.25
CA VAL A 43 -10.70 -12.14 2.94
C VAL A 43 -10.26 -10.68 2.83
N LYS A 44 -8.99 -10.44 2.48
CA LYS A 44 -8.41 -9.12 2.31
C LYS A 44 -8.00 -8.87 0.86
N PRO A 45 -8.70 -8.03 0.08
CA PRO A 45 -8.30 -7.66 -1.28
C PRO A 45 -7.25 -6.55 -1.32
N ASN A 46 -6.71 -6.23 -2.50
CA ASN A 46 -5.92 -5.01 -2.68
C ASN A 46 -6.71 -3.99 -3.51
N LEU A 47 -7.34 -3.01 -2.85
CA LEU A 47 -8.19 -2.02 -3.52
C LEU A 47 -7.56 -0.64 -3.73
N VAL A 48 -6.79 -0.12 -2.77
CA VAL A 48 -6.06 1.17 -2.80
C VAL A 48 -6.82 2.39 -3.36
N ALA A 49 -7.06 2.46 -4.66
CA ALA A 49 -7.90 3.41 -5.39
C ALA A 49 -8.60 2.67 -6.55
N SER A 50 -9.79 3.11 -6.91
CA SER A 50 -10.62 2.45 -7.93
C SER A 50 -11.45 3.44 -8.73
N GLY A 51 -12.20 2.94 -9.70
CA GLY A 51 -12.99 3.73 -10.65
C GLY A 51 -12.39 3.73 -12.06
N PRO A 52 -13.02 4.46 -13.00
CA PRO A 52 -12.69 4.38 -14.42
C PRO A 52 -11.24 4.71 -14.78
N LEU A 53 -10.54 5.50 -13.96
CA LEU A 53 -9.14 5.88 -14.17
C LEU A 53 -8.13 4.91 -13.54
N PHE A 54 -8.56 4.02 -12.64
CA PHE A 54 -7.67 3.15 -11.86
C PHE A 54 -7.99 1.66 -12.06
N GLN A 55 -8.53 1.29 -13.23
CA GLN A 55 -9.11 -0.04 -13.51
C GLN A 55 -8.16 -1.23 -13.25
N HIS A 56 -6.86 -0.98 -13.27
CA HIS A 56 -5.82 -1.99 -13.12
C HIS A 56 -5.05 -1.90 -11.79
N ALA A 57 -5.39 -0.93 -10.93
CA ALA A 57 -4.71 -0.69 -9.66
C ALA A 57 -5.11 -1.67 -8.54
N PHE A 58 -6.20 -2.41 -8.75
CA PHE A 58 -6.87 -3.18 -7.72
C PHE A 58 -7.24 -4.61 -8.14
N THR A 59 -7.44 -5.48 -7.14
CA THR A 59 -8.00 -6.83 -7.31
C THR A 59 -9.42 -6.73 -7.82
N ARG A 60 -9.72 -7.37 -8.95
CA ARG A 60 -11.04 -7.28 -9.60
C ARG A 60 -12.16 -7.93 -8.77
N PRO A 61 -13.38 -7.36 -8.75
CA PRO A 61 -14.50 -7.92 -7.97
C PRO A 61 -14.85 -9.35 -8.39
N GLU A 62 -14.71 -9.68 -9.67
CA GLU A 62 -14.94 -11.03 -10.22
C GLU A 62 -13.94 -12.04 -9.63
N PHE A 63 -12.71 -11.61 -9.38
CA PHE A 63 -11.68 -12.41 -8.72
C PHE A 63 -12.04 -12.67 -7.26
N ALA A 64 -12.41 -11.61 -6.53
CA ALA A 64 -12.84 -11.72 -5.14
C ALA A 64 -14.09 -12.61 -4.99
N GLU A 65 -15.06 -12.51 -5.90
CA GLU A 65 -16.24 -13.37 -5.94
C GLU A 65 -15.86 -14.83 -6.11
N GLY A 66 -14.98 -15.15 -7.07
CA GLY A 66 -14.49 -16.51 -7.27
C GLY A 66 -13.83 -17.08 -6.02
N VAL A 67 -13.01 -16.29 -5.33
CA VAL A 67 -12.38 -16.70 -4.05
C VAL A 67 -13.41 -16.93 -2.95
N LEU A 68 -14.34 -15.99 -2.75
CA LEU A 68 -15.38 -16.10 -1.72
C LEU A 68 -16.27 -17.33 -1.92
N LEU A 69 -16.63 -17.64 -3.17
CA LEU A 69 -17.41 -18.83 -3.51
C LEU A 69 -16.60 -20.12 -3.32
N ALA A 70 -15.31 -20.12 -3.69
CA ALA A 70 -14.44 -21.28 -3.49
C ALA A 70 -14.20 -21.60 -2.01
N LEU A 71 -14.09 -20.59 -1.15
CA LEU A 71 -14.05 -20.78 0.29
C LEU A 71 -15.34 -21.43 0.80
N ARG A 72 -16.51 -20.97 0.34
CA ARG A 72 -17.80 -21.62 0.68
C ARG A 72 -17.89 -23.07 0.22
N ASP A 73 -17.32 -23.40 -0.94
CA ASP A 73 -17.28 -24.78 -1.43
C ASP A 73 -16.42 -25.71 -0.56
N ARG A 74 -15.42 -25.14 0.11
CA ARG A 74 -14.46 -25.85 0.97
C ARG A 74 -14.82 -25.85 2.45
N ASP A 75 -15.82 -25.07 2.84
CA ASP A 75 -16.36 -25.05 4.20
C ASP A 75 -17.01 -26.40 4.54
N ASP A 76 -16.58 -27.01 5.64
CA ASP A 76 -17.14 -28.24 6.20
C ASP A 76 -18.09 -27.98 7.36
N GLY A 77 -18.45 -26.71 7.60
CA GLY A 77 -19.30 -26.24 8.68
C GLY A 77 -18.52 -25.63 9.85
N ALA A 78 -17.18 -25.58 9.77
CA ALA A 78 -16.34 -24.95 10.79
C ALA A 78 -16.31 -23.41 10.69
N MET A 79 -16.68 -22.82 9.56
CA MET A 79 -16.72 -21.37 9.39
C MET A 79 -17.92 -20.76 10.13
N THR A 80 -17.65 -19.80 11.01
CA THR A 80 -18.69 -19.06 11.76
C THR A 80 -19.02 -17.71 11.13
N GLU A 81 -18.10 -17.16 10.34
CA GLU A 81 -18.25 -15.90 9.62
C GLU A 81 -17.40 -15.93 8.35
N LEU A 82 -17.96 -15.47 7.23
CA LEU A 82 -17.20 -15.10 6.03
C LEU A 82 -17.29 -13.60 5.84
N ALA A 83 -16.15 -12.93 5.80
CA ALA A 83 -16.08 -11.49 5.65
C ALA A 83 -15.04 -11.06 4.62
N ILE A 84 -15.21 -9.85 4.10
CA ILE A 84 -14.24 -9.15 3.26
C ILE A 84 -13.95 -7.77 3.83
N GLY A 85 -12.68 -7.37 3.89
CA GLY A 85 -12.32 -6.07 4.45
C GLY A 85 -10.97 -5.53 4.01
N GLU A 86 -10.86 -4.20 4.00
CA GLU A 86 -9.63 -3.49 3.59
C GLU A 86 -9.55 -2.10 4.25
N ARG A 87 -8.34 -1.52 4.27
CA ARG A 87 -8.12 -0.07 4.38
C ARG A 87 -7.49 0.44 3.07
N CYS A 88 -8.26 1.17 2.27
CA CYS A 88 -7.77 1.73 1.00
C CYS A 88 -6.85 2.94 1.17
N GLY A 89 -6.61 3.70 0.11
CA GLY A 89 -5.66 4.82 0.06
C GLY A 89 -5.79 5.80 1.25
N ILE A 90 -4.64 6.33 1.68
CA ILE A 90 -4.56 7.31 2.77
C ILE A 90 -5.50 8.48 2.45
N THR A 91 -6.26 8.95 3.44
CA THR A 91 -7.26 10.03 3.35
C THR A 91 -8.47 9.77 2.42
N VAL A 92 -8.50 8.63 1.72
CA VAL A 92 -9.66 8.20 0.91
C VAL A 92 -10.54 7.27 1.74
N PRO A 93 -11.84 7.54 1.90
CA PRO A 93 -12.75 6.60 2.56
C PRO A 93 -12.78 5.27 1.78
N THR A 94 -12.57 4.15 2.47
CA THR A 94 -12.56 2.81 1.85
C THR A 94 -13.89 2.53 1.13
N ARG A 95 -15.00 3.07 1.63
CA ARG A 95 -16.31 3.01 0.95
C ARG A 95 -16.28 3.51 -0.50
N VAL A 96 -15.52 4.58 -0.80
CA VAL A 96 -15.36 5.10 -2.17
C VAL A 96 -14.70 4.06 -3.05
N ALA A 97 -13.62 3.44 -2.55
CA ALA A 97 -12.89 2.43 -3.30
C ALA A 97 -13.72 1.16 -3.56
N PHE A 98 -14.49 0.70 -2.58
CA PHE A 98 -15.40 -0.44 -2.77
C PHE A 98 -16.53 -0.14 -3.76
N GLU A 99 -17.08 1.08 -3.74
CA GLU A 99 -18.13 1.48 -4.69
C GLU A 99 -17.55 1.60 -6.11
N GLY A 100 -16.41 2.28 -6.27
CA GLY A 100 -15.74 2.46 -7.57
C GLY A 100 -15.12 1.19 -8.16
N ALA A 101 -14.85 0.17 -7.34
CA ALA A 101 -14.41 -1.15 -7.76
C ALA A 101 -15.57 -2.13 -8.00
N GLU A 102 -16.82 -1.68 -7.86
CA GLU A 102 -18.02 -2.51 -8.00
C GLU A 102 -18.10 -3.70 -7.02
N TYR A 103 -17.47 -3.57 -5.85
CA TYR A 103 -17.55 -4.59 -4.81
C TYR A 103 -18.91 -4.61 -4.11
N ASN A 104 -19.56 -3.45 -3.94
CA ASN A 104 -20.82 -3.36 -3.19
C ASN A 104 -21.95 -4.23 -3.79
N PRO A 105 -22.21 -4.22 -5.12
CA PRO A 105 -23.18 -5.13 -5.72
C PRO A 105 -22.83 -6.61 -5.52
N MET A 106 -21.55 -6.97 -5.70
CA MET A 106 -21.06 -8.34 -5.53
C MET A 106 -21.23 -8.84 -4.09
N ILE A 107 -20.80 -8.06 -3.09
CA ILE A 107 -20.99 -8.35 -1.67
C ILE A 107 -22.47 -8.54 -1.33
N LYS A 108 -23.34 -7.67 -1.86
CA LYS A 108 -24.80 -7.76 -1.63
C LYS A 108 -25.39 -9.05 -2.21
N ARG A 109 -24.99 -9.46 -3.42
CA ARG A 109 -25.45 -10.73 -4.02
C ARG A 109 -25.00 -11.93 -3.19
N LEU A 110 -23.75 -11.92 -2.73
CA LEU A 110 -23.18 -13.04 -1.98
C LEU A 110 -23.65 -13.09 -0.53
N GLY A 111 -24.08 -11.96 0.05
CA GLY A 111 -24.44 -11.88 1.47
C GLY A 111 -23.23 -12.03 2.41
N VAL A 112 -22.05 -11.57 1.98
CA VAL A 112 -20.80 -11.62 2.77
C VAL A 112 -20.69 -10.38 3.64
N LYS A 113 -20.12 -10.52 4.84
CA LYS A 113 -19.91 -9.37 5.72
C LYS A 113 -18.82 -8.44 5.18
N GLN A 114 -19.05 -7.13 5.26
CA GLN A 114 -18.11 -6.13 4.78
C GLN A 114 -17.52 -5.35 5.95
N TYR A 115 -16.20 -5.24 6.00
CA TYR A 115 -15.48 -4.44 6.97
C TYR A 115 -14.72 -3.29 6.28
N PHE A 116 -14.98 -2.06 6.72
CA PHE A 116 -14.16 -0.90 6.38
C PHE A 116 -13.19 -0.69 7.54
N PHE A 117 -11.93 -1.02 7.36
CA PHE A 117 -10.99 -1.12 8.47
C PHE A 117 -10.79 0.19 9.26
N GLU A 118 -10.92 1.36 8.62
CA GLU A 118 -10.90 2.66 9.32
C GLU A 118 -12.15 2.95 10.16
N GLU A 119 -13.22 2.18 9.97
CA GLU A 119 -14.45 2.24 10.76
C GLU A 119 -14.44 1.26 11.92
N GLU A 120 -13.54 0.29 11.96
CA GLU A 120 -13.49 -0.72 13.01
C GLU A 120 -12.67 -0.25 14.22
N GLN A 121 -12.88 -0.89 15.36
CA GLN A 121 -12.03 -0.71 16.54
C GLN A 121 -10.60 -1.18 16.20
N GLN A 122 -9.61 -0.35 16.51
CA GLN A 122 -8.19 -0.65 16.35
C GLN A 122 -7.68 -1.27 17.65
N LEU A 123 -7.15 -2.49 17.56
CA LEU A 123 -6.60 -3.25 18.67
C LEU A 123 -5.08 -3.16 18.68
N GLU A 124 -4.52 -3.01 19.88
CA GLU A 124 -3.07 -3.04 20.09
C GLU A 124 -2.55 -4.48 20.05
N ILE A 125 -1.46 -4.67 19.31
CA ILE A 125 -0.71 -5.91 19.16
C ILE A 125 0.70 -5.66 19.68
N PRO A 126 1.05 -6.16 20.87
CA PRO A 126 2.42 -6.10 21.37
C PRO A 126 3.36 -6.91 20.47
N LEU A 127 4.57 -6.38 20.28
CA LEU A 127 5.67 -7.00 19.56
C LEU A 127 6.81 -7.23 20.54
N SER A 128 7.39 -8.43 20.52
CA SER A 128 8.47 -8.83 21.44
C SER A 128 9.72 -9.34 20.73
N HIS A 129 9.72 -9.42 19.39
CA HIS A 129 10.86 -9.90 18.61
C HIS A 129 12.02 -8.91 18.63
N GLU A 130 13.23 -9.44 18.47
CA GLU A 130 14.44 -8.64 18.28
C GLU A 130 14.39 -7.87 16.95
N GLY A 131 14.97 -6.66 16.92
CA GLY A 131 15.02 -5.84 15.70
C GLY A 131 13.68 -5.23 15.26
N ARG A 132 12.62 -5.33 16.10
CA ARG A 132 11.34 -4.64 15.87
C ARG A 132 11.52 -3.13 15.81
N LEU A 133 10.75 -2.47 14.95
CA LEU A 133 10.66 -1.01 14.89
C LEU A 133 9.99 -0.43 16.15
N ARG A 134 9.01 -1.17 16.69
CA ARG A 134 8.13 -0.72 17.77
C ARG A 134 7.74 -1.86 18.69
N ASP A 135 7.47 -1.54 19.95
CA ASP A 135 6.96 -2.49 20.94
C ASP A 135 5.50 -2.88 20.73
N TYR A 136 4.76 -2.14 19.91
CA TYR A 136 3.37 -2.45 19.59
C TYR A 136 2.94 -1.79 18.27
N LEU A 137 1.92 -2.38 17.67
CA LEU A 137 1.21 -1.86 16.50
C LEU A 137 -0.30 -1.89 16.75
N PHE A 138 -1.04 -1.08 16.00
CA PHE A 138 -2.50 -1.14 15.97
C PHE A 138 -2.98 -1.73 14.65
N THR A 139 -4.01 -2.58 14.73
CA THR A 139 -4.68 -3.22 13.59
C THR A 139 -6.20 -3.25 13.82
N PRO A 140 -7.04 -3.28 12.77
CA PRO A 140 -8.48 -3.47 12.92
C PRO A 140 -8.83 -4.78 13.64
N GLU A 141 -9.85 -4.73 14.49
CA GLU A 141 -10.43 -5.89 15.18
C GLU A 141 -10.67 -7.12 14.29
N PRO A 142 -11.29 -7.00 13.09
CA PRO A 142 -11.53 -8.16 12.26
C PRO A 142 -10.24 -8.83 11.79
N VAL A 143 -9.13 -8.09 11.67
CA VAL A 143 -7.81 -8.66 11.34
C VAL A 143 -7.21 -9.35 12.55
N ALA A 144 -7.20 -8.69 13.71
CA ALA A 144 -6.62 -9.25 14.94
C ALA A 144 -7.33 -10.54 15.41
N LYS A 145 -8.64 -10.65 15.13
CA LYS A 145 -9.49 -11.76 15.55
C LYS A 145 -9.90 -12.69 14.41
N ALA A 146 -9.21 -12.62 13.27
CA ALA A 146 -9.40 -13.60 12.21
C ALA A 146 -8.87 -14.96 12.68
N ASP A 147 -9.69 -15.99 12.54
CA ASP A 147 -9.25 -17.38 12.77
C ASP A 147 -8.63 -17.92 11.49
N CYS A 148 -9.27 -17.63 10.35
CA CYS A 148 -8.71 -17.88 9.03
C CYS A 148 -8.52 -16.58 8.26
N PHE A 149 -7.30 -16.35 7.76
CA PHE A 149 -6.97 -15.14 7.00
C PHE A 149 -6.56 -15.49 5.56
N VAL A 150 -7.25 -14.86 4.61
CA VAL A 150 -7.06 -15.07 3.18
C VAL A 150 -6.66 -13.75 2.53
N ASN A 151 -5.47 -13.69 1.94
CA ASN A 151 -4.99 -12.47 1.27
C ASN A 151 -5.16 -12.61 -0.25
N ILE A 152 -5.83 -11.65 -0.90
CA ILE A 152 -6.04 -11.65 -2.36
C ILE A 152 -5.45 -10.40 -3.03
N PRO A 153 -4.12 -10.28 -3.07
CA PRO A 153 -3.45 -9.10 -3.59
C PRO A 153 -3.64 -8.92 -5.11
N LYS A 154 -3.21 -7.77 -5.62
CA LYS A 154 -3.07 -7.49 -7.05
C LYS A 154 -1.62 -7.71 -7.47
N PHE A 155 -1.39 -8.42 -8.57
CA PHE A 155 -0.04 -8.58 -9.12
C PHE A 155 0.41 -7.28 -9.77
N LYS A 156 1.21 -6.48 -9.05
CA LYS A 156 1.70 -5.21 -9.58
C LYS A 156 3.04 -4.77 -9.00
N ALA A 157 3.79 -4.03 -9.81
CA ALA A 157 4.96 -3.27 -9.42
C ALA A 157 4.60 -2.19 -8.39
N HIS A 158 5.62 -1.57 -7.79
CA HIS A 158 5.41 -0.54 -6.79
C HIS A 158 6.59 0.45 -6.76
N PRO A 159 6.34 1.78 -6.74
CA PRO A 159 7.40 2.79 -6.86
C PRO A 159 8.26 2.94 -5.61
N TRP A 160 7.82 2.42 -4.46
CA TRP A 160 8.54 2.55 -3.19
C TRP A 160 9.30 1.29 -2.76
N THR A 161 8.90 0.12 -3.26
CA THR A 161 9.29 -1.18 -2.69
C THR A 161 9.52 -2.23 -3.78
N THR A 162 9.74 -1.81 -5.03
CA THR A 162 9.87 -2.67 -6.22
C THR A 162 8.56 -3.34 -6.65
N VAL A 163 7.90 -4.08 -5.75
CA VAL A 163 6.65 -4.82 -5.99
C VAL A 163 5.63 -4.61 -4.87
N THR A 164 4.36 -4.93 -5.15
CA THR A 164 3.28 -4.98 -4.17
C THR A 164 3.12 -6.40 -3.58
N PHE A 165 2.58 -7.33 -4.37
CA PHE A 165 2.31 -8.71 -3.95
C PHE A 165 1.68 -8.85 -2.56
N SER A 166 1.98 -9.93 -1.83
CA SER A 166 1.30 -10.28 -0.59
C SER A 166 1.82 -9.50 0.61
N ASN A 167 3.13 -9.40 0.80
CA ASN A 167 3.73 -8.73 1.96
C ASN A 167 3.38 -7.24 1.98
N LYS A 168 3.55 -6.51 0.88
CA LYS A 168 3.26 -5.07 0.85
C LYS A 168 1.78 -4.77 1.08
N ALA A 169 0.89 -5.68 0.70
CA ALA A 169 -0.56 -5.52 0.91
C ALA A 169 -0.92 -5.37 2.40
N TYR A 170 -0.04 -5.79 3.33
CA TYR A 170 -0.23 -5.62 4.78
C TYR A 170 -0.17 -4.16 5.23
N ILE A 171 0.36 -3.22 4.45
CA ILE A 171 0.13 -1.79 4.75
C ILE A 171 -1.38 -1.47 4.86
N GLY A 172 -2.21 -2.25 4.17
CA GLY A 172 -3.66 -2.28 4.24
C GLY A 172 -4.28 -2.76 5.55
N ILE A 173 -3.54 -3.38 6.48
CA ILE A 173 -4.05 -3.81 7.79
C ILE A 173 -3.85 -2.77 8.89
N GLN A 174 -3.52 -1.54 8.54
CA GLN A 174 -3.42 -0.41 9.47
C GLN A 174 -4.28 0.76 8.99
N ASP A 175 -4.94 1.46 9.91
CA ASP A 175 -5.55 2.76 9.62
C ASP A 175 -4.49 3.86 9.40
N ASP A 176 -4.91 4.99 8.85
CA ASP A 176 -4.04 6.08 8.41
C ASP A 176 -3.11 6.62 9.51
N ARG A 177 -3.56 6.64 10.78
CA ARG A 177 -2.76 7.13 11.91
C ARG A 177 -1.47 6.34 12.06
N HIS A 178 -1.59 5.02 12.03
CA HIS A 178 -0.50 4.08 12.24
C HIS A 178 0.23 3.78 10.94
N ARG A 179 -0.50 3.76 9.81
CA ARG A 179 0.06 3.57 8.48
C ARG A 179 1.13 4.61 8.12
N LEU A 180 0.93 5.87 8.48
CA LEU A 180 1.88 6.95 8.17
C LEU A 180 3.11 6.97 9.08
N ILE A 181 3.07 6.26 10.22
CA ILE A 181 4.24 6.06 11.07
C ILE A 181 5.22 5.15 10.34
N ASP A 182 6.49 5.55 10.27
CA ASP A 182 7.57 4.82 9.58
C ASP A 182 7.28 4.47 8.10
N HIS A 183 6.42 5.27 7.44
CA HIS A 183 6.22 5.21 5.99
C HIS A 183 7.21 6.14 5.29
N ASP A 184 8.49 5.83 5.46
CA ASP A 184 9.63 6.57 4.92
C ASP A 184 10.75 5.58 4.58
N HIS A 185 12.01 5.92 4.83
CA HIS A 185 13.13 5.02 4.56
C HIS A 185 13.06 3.72 5.38
N ARG A 186 12.19 3.63 6.39
CA ARG A 186 11.96 2.42 7.20
C ARG A 186 10.71 1.60 6.83
N LEU A 187 10.14 1.86 5.64
CA LEU A 187 8.89 1.24 5.19
C LEU A 187 8.99 -0.28 5.09
N ASP A 188 10.12 -0.81 4.60
CA ASP A 188 10.31 -2.24 4.43
C ASP A 188 10.42 -2.98 5.77
N GLU A 189 11.14 -2.43 6.77
CA GLU A 189 11.18 -2.99 8.13
C GLU A 189 9.80 -2.98 8.78
N LYS A 190 9.01 -1.94 8.51
CA LYS A 190 7.63 -1.86 8.98
C LYS A 190 6.79 -2.98 8.41
N ILE A 191 6.89 -3.24 7.11
CA ILE A 191 6.17 -4.34 6.47
C ILE A 191 6.59 -5.68 7.07
N ALA A 192 7.87 -5.82 7.41
CA ALA A 192 8.38 -7.00 8.10
C ALA A 192 7.81 -7.16 9.52
N ASP A 193 7.61 -6.07 10.26
CA ASP A 193 6.94 -6.12 11.58
C ASP A 193 5.45 -6.46 11.49
N LEU A 194 4.77 -6.08 10.40
CA LEU A 194 3.34 -6.42 10.20
C LEU A 194 3.10 -7.92 10.09
N GLN A 195 4.12 -8.72 9.74
CA GLN A 195 4.03 -10.18 9.69
C GLN A 195 3.67 -10.79 11.05
N TYR A 196 3.99 -10.11 12.16
CA TYR A 196 3.67 -10.56 13.52
C TYR A 196 2.19 -10.33 13.91
N ILE A 197 1.40 -9.63 13.08
CA ILE A 197 -0.02 -9.34 13.34
C ILE A 197 -0.97 -10.45 12.85
N VAL A 198 -0.69 -11.06 11.70
CA VAL A 198 -1.52 -12.12 11.12
C VAL A 198 -0.73 -12.81 10.02
N GLN A 199 -0.91 -14.11 9.83
CA GLN A 199 -0.33 -14.84 8.70
C GLN A 199 -1.47 -15.41 7.85
N PRO A 200 -1.40 -15.31 6.52
CA PRO A 200 -2.43 -15.86 5.65
C PRO A 200 -2.22 -17.37 5.52
N GLU A 201 -3.27 -18.14 5.74
CA GLU A 201 -3.25 -19.58 5.43
C GLU A 201 -3.37 -19.81 3.91
N PHE A 202 -4.07 -18.91 3.23
CA PHE A 202 -4.25 -18.94 1.79
C PHE A 202 -4.01 -17.57 1.17
N ILE A 203 -3.25 -17.57 0.08
CA ILE A 203 -3.00 -16.40 -0.75
C ILE A 203 -3.44 -16.74 -2.16
N ALA A 204 -4.15 -15.83 -2.83
CA ALA A 204 -4.45 -15.94 -4.25
C ALA A 204 -4.32 -14.56 -4.91
N ILE A 205 -3.31 -14.36 -5.75
CA ILE A 205 -3.05 -13.07 -6.40
C ILE A 205 -3.78 -12.96 -7.75
N ASP A 206 -4.42 -11.82 -7.97
CA ASP A 206 -4.99 -11.46 -9.28
C ASP A 206 -3.85 -11.05 -10.22
N ALA A 207 -3.38 -12.03 -11.01
CA ALA A 207 -2.38 -11.88 -12.05
C ALA A 207 -2.95 -12.08 -13.47
N ILE A 208 -4.28 -12.01 -13.64
CA ILE A 208 -4.90 -12.14 -14.97
C ILE A 208 -4.43 -10.97 -15.84
N ILE A 209 -4.61 -9.75 -15.32
CA ILE A 209 -3.95 -8.53 -15.78
C ILE A 209 -3.09 -8.00 -14.64
N ALA A 210 -1.77 -8.11 -14.77
CA ALA A 210 -0.81 -7.49 -13.87
C ALA A 210 -0.62 -5.99 -14.16
N GLY A 211 0.04 -5.28 -13.24
CA GLY A 211 0.35 -3.85 -13.39
C GLY A 211 1.84 -3.55 -13.32
N GLU A 212 2.40 -2.95 -14.37
CA GLU A 212 3.81 -2.54 -14.45
C GLU A 212 3.99 -1.06 -14.04
N GLY A 213 5.20 -0.72 -13.60
CA GLY A 213 5.58 0.65 -13.25
C GLY A 213 4.92 1.15 -11.95
N ARG A 214 3.85 1.94 -12.07
CA ARG A 214 3.19 2.61 -10.93
C ARG A 214 2.18 1.72 -10.23
N MET A 215 1.86 2.04 -8.97
CA MET A 215 0.90 1.27 -8.18
C MET A 215 -0.55 1.76 -8.31
N LEU A 216 -0.80 3.05 -8.57
CA LEU A 216 -2.15 3.60 -8.79
C LEU A 216 -2.50 3.67 -10.27
N THR A 217 -1.52 3.96 -11.11
CA THR A 217 -1.69 4.11 -12.57
C THR A 217 -0.84 3.10 -13.34
N PRO A 218 -0.93 1.79 -13.02
CA PRO A 218 -0.06 0.79 -13.65
C PRO A 218 -0.32 0.68 -15.15
N ILE A 219 0.74 0.34 -15.89
CA ILE A 219 0.61 -0.11 -17.28
C ILE A 219 0.11 -1.57 -17.26
N PRO A 220 -1.03 -1.90 -17.89
CA PRO A 220 -1.59 -3.23 -17.81
C PRO A 220 -0.78 -4.25 -18.62
N ARG A 221 -0.43 -5.38 -17.99
CA ARG A 221 0.25 -6.52 -18.62
C ARG A 221 -0.59 -7.78 -18.45
N LYS A 222 -0.99 -8.43 -19.55
CA LYS A 222 -1.73 -9.70 -19.48
C LYS A 222 -0.76 -10.85 -19.18
N LEU A 223 -0.77 -11.38 -17.96
CA LEU A 223 -0.05 -12.61 -17.64
C LEU A 223 -0.97 -13.84 -17.78
N ASN A 224 -2.28 -13.65 -17.70
CA ASN A 224 -3.28 -14.72 -17.71
C ASN A 224 -2.98 -15.81 -16.65
N LEU A 225 -2.63 -15.37 -15.43
CA LEU A 225 -2.27 -16.23 -14.31
C LEU A 225 -3.17 -15.99 -13.11
N ILE A 226 -3.38 -17.05 -12.34
CA ILE A 226 -3.73 -16.99 -10.93
C ILE A 226 -2.62 -17.75 -10.20
N VAL A 227 -1.97 -17.08 -9.26
CA VAL A 227 -0.95 -17.72 -8.40
C VAL A 227 -1.55 -17.87 -7.02
N MET A 228 -1.44 -19.06 -6.44
CA MET A 228 -1.95 -19.40 -5.11
C MET A 228 -0.85 -19.95 -4.23
N GLY A 229 -0.95 -19.81 -2.91
CA GLY A 229 0.01 -20.43 -1.99
C GLY A 229 -0.37 -20.32 -0.53
N ASN A 230 0.42 -20.98 0.33
CA ASN A 230 0.16 -21.14 1.77
C ASN A 230 1.23 -20.53 2.68
N ASN A 231 2.22 -19.83 2.12
CA ASN A 231 3.28 -19.15 2.86
C ASN A 231 3.63 -17.83 2.18
N GLN A 232 3.58 -16.74 2.92
CA GLN A 232 3.65 -15.39 2.35
C GLN A 232 4.98 -15.05 1.69
N VAL A 233 6.10 -15.41 2.34
CA VAL A 233 7.44 -15.15 1.81
C VAL A 233 7.75 -16.04 0.62
N ALA A 234 7.43 -17.34 0.70
CA ALA A 234 7.61 -18.26 -0.43
C ALA A 234 6.77 -17.82 -1.64
N PHE A 235 5.52 -17.42 -1.40
CA PHE A 235 4.61 -16.92 -2.43
C PHE A 235 5.16 -15.70 -3.15
N ASP A 236 5.61 -14.69 -2.41
CA ASP A 236 6.19 -13.48 -2.99
C ASP A 236 7.53 -13.77 -3.67
N SER A 237 8.30 -14.75 -3.20
CA SER A 237 9.55 -15.20 -3.84
C SER A 237 9.32 -15.81 -5.22
N VAL A 238 8.30 -16.68 -5.35
CA VAL A 238 7.88 -17.20 -6.66
C VAL A 238 7.33 -16.08 -7.56
N CYS A 239 6.55 -15.14 -7.02
CA CYS A 239 6.05 -14.01 -7.79
C CYS A 239 7.19 -13.10 -8.30
N CYS A 240 8.24 -12.89 -7.51
CA CYS A 240 9.45 -12.18 -7.94
C CYS A 240 10.17 -12.95 -9.06
N ALA A 241 10.33 -14.27 -8.89
CA ALA A 241 10.95 -15.12 -9.90
C ALA A 241 10.20 -15.10 -11.24
N ILE A 242 8.86 -15.01 -11.24
CA ILE A 242 8.04 -14.87 -12.44
C ILE A 242 8.45 -13.63 -13.24
N ILE A 243 8.73 -12.50 -12.60
CA ILE A 243 9.11 -11.25 -13.28
C ILE A 243 10.62 -11.04 -13.38
N GLY A 244 11.44 -12.05 -13.06
CA GLY A 244 12.89 -11.95 -13.13
C GLY A 244 13.54 -11.07 -12.05
N VAL A 245 12.87 -10.86 -10.92
CA VAL A 245 13.41 -10.14 -9.76
C VAL A 245 13.96 -11.15 -8.75
N ASP A 246 15.16 -10.90 -8.24
CA ASP A 246 15.72 -11.65 -7.10
C ASP A 246 15.01 -11.21 -5.82
N PRO A 247 14.25 -12.11 -5.13
CA PRO A 247 13.53 -11.74 -3.92
C PRO A 247 14.43 -11.31 -2.76
N ALA A 248 15.72 -11.69 -2.75
CA ALA A 248 16.68 -11.22 -1.75
C ALA A 248 17.00 -9.71 -1.89
N THR A 249 16.77 -9.13 -3.07
CA THR A 249 16.96 -7.69 -3.33
C THR A 249 15.75 -6.84 -2.96
N VAL A 250 14.65 -7.46 -2.50
CA VAL A 250 13.41 -6.78 -2.13
C VAL A 250 13.25 -6.79 -0.61
N PRO A 251 13.57 -5.69 0.11
CA PRO A 251 13.75 -5.75 1.57
C PRO A 251 12.51 -6.18 2.35
N HIS A 252 11.31 -5.76 1.97
CA HIS A 252 10.07 -6.23 2.62
C HIS A 252 9.72 -7.71 2.37
N ILE A 253 10.48 -8.42 1.53
CA ILE A 253 10.41 -9.88 1.35
C ILE A 253 11.59 -10.55 2.08
N ALA A 254 12.80 -10.01 1.92
CA ALA A 254 14.01 -10.53 2.56
C ALA A 254 13.97 -10.47 4.09
N LEU A 255 13.56 -9.35 4.68
CA LEU A 255 13.54 -9.16 6.14
C LEU A 255 12.60 -10.15 6.86
N PRO A 256 11.35 -10.40 6.39
CA PRO A 256 10.54 -11.50 6.91
C PRO A 256 11.19 -12.89 6.77
N ALA A 257 11.91 -13.15 5.68
CA ALA A 257 12.57 -14.42 5.47
C ALA A 257 13.67 -14.67 6.52
N GLU A 258 14.49 -13.65 6.79
CA GLU A 258 15.51 -13.67 7.86
C GLU A 258 14.90 -13.93 9.24
N ARG A 259 13.67 -13.44 9.46
CA ARG A 259 12.90 -13.64 10.69
C ARG A 259 12.17 -14.99 10.74
N GLY A 260 12.33 -15.83 9.73
CA GLY A 260 11.79 -17.18 9.67
C GLY A 260 10.35 -17.28 9.21
N PHE A 261 9.78 -16.27 8.55
CA PHE A 261 8.40 -16.34 8.02
C PHE A 261 8.26 -17.19 6.74
N GLY A 262 9.37 -17.53 6.08
CA GLY A 262 9.40 -18.46 4.96
C GLY A 262 10.69 -18.35 4.14
N PRO A 263 10.90 -19.25 3.17
CA PRO A 263 12.12 -19.28 2.36
C PRO A 263 12.09 -18.29 1.19
N LEU A 264 13.27 -17.78 0.82
CA LEU A 264 13.51 -17.11 -0.47
C LEU A 264 13.93 -18.08 -1.57
N ASP A 265 14.56 -19.19 -1.17
CA ASP A 265 15.06 -20.22 -2.07
C ASP A 265 13.91 -20.99 -2.73
N LEU A 266 13.87 -20.97 -4.06
CA LEU A 266 12.85 -21.64 -4.85
C LEU A 266 12.92 -23.17 -4.73
N GLU A 267 14.10 -23.74 -4.43
CA GLU A 267 14.24 -25.19 -4.23
C GLU A 267 13.56 -25.66 -2.93
N ALA A 268 13.39 -24.77 -1.96
CA ALA A 268 12.67 -25.02 -0.72
C ALA A 268 11.14 -24.85 -0.86
N ILE A 269 10.64 -24.53 -2.06
CA ILE A 269 9.23 -24.25 -2.35
C ILE A 269 8.71 -25.29 -3.33
N GLU A 270 7.62 -25.98 -2.97
CA GLU A 270 6.93 -26.85 -3.92
C GLU A 270 6.17 -25.97 -4.92
N ILE A 271 6.58 -25.99 -6.19
CA ILE A 271 5.89 -25.28 -7.26
C ILE A 271 5.11 -26.29 -8.11
N SER A 272 3.79 -26.12 -8.17
CA SER A 272 2.90 -26.92 -9.01
C SER A 272 2.03 -26.01 -9.87
N GLY A 273 1.24 -26.57 -10.79
CA GLY A 273 0.54 -25.74 -11.76
C GLY A 273 0.13 -26.49 -13.02
N ASP A 274 -0.81 -25.91 -13.76
CA ASP A 274 -0.95 -26.21 -15.20
C ASP A 274 -0.05 -25.28 -16.05
N VAL A 275 0.57 -24.30 -15.41
CA VAL A 275 1.62 -23.43 -15.95
C VAL A 275 2.89 -23.64 -15.14
N THR A 276 4.01 -23.91 -15.81
CA THR A 276 5.32 -24.03 -15.14
C THR A 276 5.87 -22.64 -14.78
N LEU A 277 6.83 -22.58 -13.85
CA LEU A 277 7.52 -21.31 -13.54
C LEU A 277 8.17 -20.69 -14.79
N GLU A 278 8.78 -21.51 -15.65
CA GLU A 278 9.41 -21.02 -16.90
C GLU A 278 8.36 -20.44 -17.86
N GLN A 279 7.22 -21.10 -18.04
CA GLN A 279 6.13 -20.53 -18.86
C GLN A 279 5.57 -19.24 -18.26
N ALA A 280 5.52 -19.12 -16.92
CA ALA A 280 5.10 -17.88 -16.27
C ALA A 280 6.13 -16.76 -16.50
N LYS A 281 7.43 -17.06 -16.46
CA LYS A 281 8.52 -16.12 -16.80
C LYS A 281 8.44 -15.64 -18.24
N GLU A 282 8.20 -16.54 -19.19
CA GLU A 282 8.01 -16.18 -20.61
C GLU A 282 6.86 -15.17 -20.79
N ARG A 283 5.74 -15.35 -20.08
CA ARG A 283 4.61 -14.40 -20.15
C ARG A 283 4.95 -13.03 -19.56
N ALA A 284 5.81 -13.03 -18.54
CA ALA A 284 6.28 -11.83 -17.85
C ALA A 284 7.58 -11.25 -18.45
N GLU A 285 8.06 -11.73 -19.59
CA GLU A 285 9.28 -11.22 -20.20
C GLU A 285 9.19 -9.69 -20.44
N GLY A 286 10.21 -8.98 -19.95
CA GLY A 286 10.29 -7.52 -20.03
C GLY A 286 9.40 -6.78 -19.03
N PHE A 287 8.86 -7.44 -18.00
CA PHE A 287 8.04 -6.79 -16.98
C PHE A 287 8.80 -5.65 -16.29
N SER A 288 8.28 -4.42 -16.40
CA SER A 288 8.92 -3.25 -15.78
C SER A 288 8.51 -3.08 -14.33
N VAL A 289 9.47 -3.24 -13.42
CA VAL A 289 9.32 -2.78 -12.03
C VAL A 289 9.32 -1.25 -11.96
N GLY A 290 8.75 -0.71 -10.87
CA GLY A 290 8.49 0.72 -10.72
C GLY A 290 9.61 1.53 -10.08
N LEU A 291 10.76 0.93 -9.80
CA LEU A 291 11.80 1.57 -8.99
C LEU A 291 12.72 2.44 -9.86
N VAL A 292 12.48 3.75 -9.82
CA VAL A 292 13.25 4.76 -10.57
C VAL A 292 13.51 5.95 -9.65
N ARG A 293 14.72 6.49 -9.69
CA ARG A 293 15.03 7.71 -8.95
C ARG A 293 14.25 8.89 -9.54
N VAL A 294 13.72 9.74 -8.68
CA VAL A 294 12.87 10.87 -9.07
C VAL A 294 13.58 11.83 -10.04
N GLU A 295 14.90 11.99 -9.90
CA GLU A 295 15.73 12.79 -10.81
C GLU A 295 15.73 12.22 -12.23
N LYS A 296 15.84 10.89 -12.35
CA LYS A 296 15.79 10.20 -13.65
C LYS A 296 14.36 10.17 -14.20
N TYR A 297 13.37 10.01 -13.34
CA TYR A 297 11.97 9.95 -13.73
C TYR A 297 11.49 11.21 -14.45
N PHE A 298 11.91 12.37 -13.96
CA PHE A 298 11.49 13.66 -14.50
C PHE A 298 12.44 14.23 -15.57
N GLU A 299 13.45 13.49 -16.01
CA GLU A 299 14.36 13.93 -17.06
C GLU A 299 13.57 14.26 -18.35
N GLY A 300 13.78 15.47 -18.89
CA GLY A 300 13.07 15.95 -20.08
C GLY A 300 11.66 16.48 -19.82
N THR A 301 11.21 16.57 -18.56
CA THR A 301 9.92 17.17 -18.19
C THR A 301 10.08 18.60 -17.66
N HIS A 302 8.97 19.29 -17.38
CA HIS A 302 8.97 20.59 -16.69
C HIS A 302 9.21 20.49 -15.18
N ILE A 303 9.57 19.33 -14.64
CA ILE A 303 9.94 19.15 -13.24
C ILE A 303 11.43 18.81 -13.18
N SER A 304 12.21 19.67 -12.54
CA SER A 304 13.59 19.36 -12.16
C SER A 304 13.60 18.83 -10.73
N ALA A 305 13.95 17.56 -10.55
CA ALA A 305 13.98 16.94 -9.23
C ALA A 305 15.40 16.83 -8.66
N TYR A 306 15.52 17.06 -7.36
CA TYR A 306 16.76 17.06 -6.60
C TYR A 306 16.56 16.23 -5.34
N ALA A 307 17.29 15.12 -5.19
CA ALA A 307 17.22 14.31 -3.97
C ALA A 307 18.60 14.23 -3.30
N GLY A 308 18.61 14.51 -2.00
CA GLY A 308 19.73 14.20 -1.10
C GLY A 308 19.38 13.07 -0.13
N PRO A 309 20.36 12.67 0.70
CA PRO A 309 20.17 11.58 1.66
C PRO A 309 19.09 11.92 2.72
N PRO A 310 18.38 10.90 3.24
CA PRO A 310 17.48 11.05 4.37
C PRO A 310 18.23 11.33 5.70
N PRO A 311 17.53 11.72 6.78
CA PRO A 311 18.13 12.15 8.04
C PRO A 311 18.92 11.09 8.81
N GLU A 312 18.71 9.80 8.52
CA GLU A 312 19.55 8.69 9.00
C GLU A 312 20.46 8.25 7.85
N PRO A 313 21.71 8.74 7.79
CA PRO A 313 22.58 8.55 6.62
C PRO A 313 23.21 7.14 6.52
N GLU A 314 22.92 6.23 7.45
CA GLU A 314 23.66 4.96 7.58
C GLU A 314 23.13 3.81 6.70
N ALA A 315 22.03 3.99 5.94
CA ALA A 315 21.48 2.92 5.11
C ALA A 315 21.30 3.25 3.62
N THR A 316 21.01 4.50 3.23
CA THR A 316 20.76 4.85 1.82
C THR A 316 21.09 6.31 1.51
N ASP A 317 21.40 6.61 0.24
CA ASP A 317 21.53 7.96 -0.29
C ASP A 317 20.18 8.55 -0.77
N TYR A 318 19.08 7.80 -0.60
CA TYR A 318 17.77 8.10 -1.14
C TYR A 318 16.63 7.46 -0.32
N CYS A 319 15.52 8.18 -0.15
CA CYS A 319 14.34 7.68 0.56
C CYS A 319 13.31 7.08 -0.41
N TRP A 320 13.31 5.75 -0.55
CA TRP A 320 12.38 5.03 -1.43
C TRP A 320 10.94 5.01 -0.88
N GLY A 321 10.75 4.85 0.42
CA GLY A 321 9.41 4.71 1.03
C GLY A 321 8.62 6.01 1.25
N GLY A 322 9.17 7.17 0.83
CA GLY A 322 8.67 8.49 1.21
C GLY A 322 8.13 9.36 0.09
N CYS A 323 8.48 10.65 0.16
CA CYS A 323 7.98 11.70 -0.72
C CYS A 323 8.35 11.56 -2.21
N PRO A 324 9.54 11.03 -2.61
CA PRO A 324 9.92 10.95 -4.01
C PRO A 324 8.98 10.07 -4.85
N GLY A 325 8.72 8.82 -4.45
CA GLY A 325 7.76 8.00 -5.20
C GLY A 325 6.33 8.54 -5.11
N ALA A 326 5.99 9.35 -4.09
CA ALA A 326 4.69 9.98 -3.99
C ALA A 326 4.48 11.12 -5.02
N ILE A 327 5.55 11.82 -5.45
CA ILE A 327 5.43 12.80 -6.53
C ILE A 327 5.27 12.11 -7.90
N GLU A 328 5.91 10.96 -8.08
CA GLU A 328 5.78 10.15 -9.29
C GLU A 328 4.33 9.67 -9.49
N GLU A 329 3.69 9.17 -8.43
CA GLU A 329 2.26 8.82 -8.48
C GLU A 329 1.37 10.06 -8.69
N ALA A 330 1.71 11.19 -8.05
CA ALA A 330 0.91 12.40 -8.17
C ALA A 330 0.85 12.95 -9.59
N ILE A 331 1.98 12.97 -10.32
CA ILE A 331 2.01 13.44 -11.70
C ILE A 331 1.28 12.48 -12.64
N GLU A 332 1.38 11.17 -12.44
CA GLU A 332 0.69 10.19 -13.29
C GLU A 332 -0.84 10.25 -13.12
N ILE A 333 -1.32 10.44 -11.89
CA ILE A 333 -2.75 10.71 -11.64
C ILE A 333 -3.18 11.93 -12.45
N LEU A 334 -2.37 12.99 -12.48
CA LEU A 334 -2.70 14.23 -13.19
C LEU A 334 -2.66 14.06 -14.70
N ARG A 335 -1.71 13.29 -15.24
CA ARG A 335 -1.65 12.94 -16.68
C ARG A 335 -2.88 12.15 -17.13
N LEU A 336 -3.42 11.27 -16.28
CA LEU A 336 -4.69 10.59 -16.56
C LEU A 336 -5.91 11.52 -16.49
N TYR A 337 -5.87 12.55 -15.63
CA TYR A 337 -7.01 13.44 -15.39
C TYR A 337 -7.06 14.64 -16.34
N ASP A 338 -5.89 15.12 -16.77
CA ASP A 338 -5.68 16.28 -17.61
C ASP A 338 -4.63 15.94 -18.67
N GLU A 339 -5.08 15.65 -19.90
CA GLU A 339 -4.20 15.29 -21.02
C GLU A 339 -3.16 16.39 -21.34
N GLN A 340 -3.41 17.63 -20.92
CA GLN A 340 -2.48 18.77 -21.06
C GLN A 340 -1.64 19.00 -19.80
N ALA A 341 -1.55 18.03 -18.88
CA ALA A 341 -0.87 18.21 -17.60
C ALA A 341 0.59 18.68 -17.78
N ASP A 342 1.36 18.01 -18.65
CA ASP A 342 2.75 18.36 -18.89
C ASP A 342 2.91 19.74 -19.56
N GLU A 343 2.02 20.10 -20.48
CA GLU A 343 2.05 21.39 -21.19
C GLU A 343 1.70 22.58 -20.28
N LYS A 344 0.75 22.38 -19.36
CA LYS A 344 0.27 23.43 -18.44
C LYS A 344 1.18 23.65 -17.25
N LEU A 345 1.93 22.62 -16.84
CA LEU A 345 2.83 22.74 -15.71
C LEU A 345 3.95 23.74 -16.04
N PRO A 346 4.16 24.77 -15.20
CA PRO A 346 5.34 25.61 -15.33
C PRO A 346 6.59 24.80 -15.01
N HIS A 347 7.78 25.34 -15.32
CA HIS A 347 9.01 24.73 -14.85
C HIS A 347 9.08 24.81 -13.32
N LEU A 348 9.11 23.66 -12.65
CA LEU A 348 9.16 23.51 -11.21
C LEU A 348 10.45 22.82 -10.78
N HIS A 349 10.96 23.20 -9.61
CA HIS A 349 12.09 22.54 -8.97
C HIS A 349 11.58 21.84 -7.71
N VAL A 350 11.81 20.54 -7.56
CA VAL A 350 11.33 19.76 -6.41
C VAL A 350 12.51 19.18 -5.65
N VAL A 351 12.59 19.46 -4.35
CA VAL A 351 13.77 19.14 -3.53
C VAL A 351 13.39 18.23 -2.36
N PHE A 352 14.11 17.13 -2.22
CA PHE A 352 13.94 16.13 -1.17
C PHE A 352 15.25 15.89 -0.41
N GLY A 353 15.16 15.53 0.87
CA GLY A 353 16.32 15.16 1.68
C GLY A 353 17.35 16.29 1.87
N ALA A 354 18.56 15.92 2.27
CA ALA A 354 19.65 16.86 2.54
C ALA A 354 20.49 17.19 1.28
N TYR A 355 19.83 17.74 0.25
CA TYR A 355 20.49 18.09 -1.00
C TYR A 355 21.53 19.21 -0.83
N GLN A 356 22.71 19.05 -1.41
CA GLN A 356 23.85 19.99 -1.29
C GLN A 356 24.23 20.70 -2.59
N GLY A 357 23.61 20.31 -3.72
CA GLY A 357 23.96 20.87 -5.02
C GLY A 357 23.27 22.22 -5.30
N PRO A 358 23.64 22.87 -6.43
CA PRO A 358 22.95 24.06 -6.89
C PRO A 358 21.53 23.74 -7.36
N ILE A 359 20.66 24.75 -7.31
CA ILE A 359 19.31 24.73 -7.89
C ILE A 359 19.25 25.87 -8.92
N ASP A 360 19.23 25.53 -10.20
CA ASP A 360 19.23 26.51 -11.30
C ASP A 360 17.80 27.01 -11.60
N ALA A 361 17.14 27.59 -10.60
CA ALA A 361 15.78 28.12 -10.74
C ALA A 361 15.81 29.54 -11.31
N LYS A 362 15.21 29.72 -12.49
CA LYS A 362 15.12 31.02 -13.18
C LYS A 362 14.05 31.92 -12.56
N PRO A 363 14.06 33.23 -12.86
CA PRO A 363 12.99 34.13 -12.42
C PRO A 363 11.61 33.64 -12.84
N GLY A 364 10.70 33.49 -11.87
CA GLY A 364 9.34 32.97 -12.08
C GLY A 364 9.18 31.46 -11.88
N GLU A 365 10.28 30.70 -11.85
CA GLU A 365 10.25 29.26 -11.55
C GLU A 365 10.19 29.04 -10.03
N LYS A 366 9.31 28.12 -9.58
CA LYS A 366 9.10 27.83 -8.15
C LYS A 366 9.98 26.68 -7.69
N VAL A 367 10.57 26.83 -6.49
CA VAL A 367 11.28 25.75 -5.78
C VAL A 367 10.39 25.18 -4.67
N ILE A 368 10.16 23.89 -4.66
CA ILE A 368 9.28 23.17 -3.75
C ILE A 368 10.13 22.23 -2.89
N PHE A 369 10.30 22.56 -1.61
CA PHE A 369 10.97 21.68 -0.65
C PHE A 369 9.95 20.74 -0.03
N ILE A 370 10.12 19.42 -0.19
CA ILE A 370 9.13 18.43 0.24
C ILE A 370 9.69 17.55 1.35
N GLY A 371 9.05 17.64 2.51
CA GLY A 371 9.28 16.80 3.66
C GLY A 371 10.03 17.47 4.80
N ASP A 372 9.91 16.87 5.99
CA ASP A 372 10.60 17.37 7.19
C ASP A 372 12.12 17.21 7.09
N CYS A 373 12.59 16.24 6.32
CA CYS A 373 14.02 15.99 6.06
C CYS A 373 14.67 17.00 5.12
N ALA A 374 13.88 17.73 4.31
CA ALA A 374 14.42 18.64 3.31
C ALA A 374 15.34 19.68 3.96
N THR A 375 16.58 19.73 3.50
CA THR A 375 17.61 20.65 3.98
C THR A 375 18.39 21.16 2.77
N TRP A 376 18.58 22.48 2.69
CA TRP A 376 19.33 23.12 1.61
C TRP A 376 19.76 24.51 2.02
N GLU A 377 20.90 24.96 1.53
CA GLU A 377 21.41 26.31 1.73
C GLU A 377 22.05 26.81 0.43
N GLY A 378 21.61 27.97 -0.04
CA GLY A 378 22.09 28.55 -1.28
C GLY A 378 21.30 29.78 -1.67
N ASN A 379 21.68 30.38 -2.81
CA ASN A 379 20.98 31.54 -3.34
C ASN A 379 19.90 31.10 -4.33
N LEU A 380 18.69 31.64 -4.15
CA LEU A 380 17.65 31.64 -5.17
C LEU A 380 17.52 33.07 -5.68
N GLY A 381 17.97 33.30 -6.91
CA GLY A 381 18.24 34.65 -7.41
C GLY A 381 19.27 35.38 -6.53
N GLU A 382 18.91 36.54 -6.02
CA GLU A 382 19.76 37.35 -5.13
C GLU A 382 19.53 37.04 -3.62
N LYS A 383 18.58 36.17 -3.29
CA LYS A 383 18.17 35.89 -1.91
C LYS A 383 18.86 34.63 -1.40
N LEU A 384 19.61 34.76 -0.29
CA LEU A 384 20.07 33.60 0.47
C LEU A 384 18.87 32.91 1.12
N VAL A 385 18.71 31.62 0.84
CA VAL A 385 17.64 30.78 1.39
C VAL A 385 18.27 29.63 2.18
N GLN A 386 17.76 29.44 3.39
CA GLN A 386 18.22 28.40 4.31
C GLN A 386 17.03 27.54 4.75
N ILE A 387 16.96 26.33 4.21
CA ILE A 387 15.98 25.32 4.61
C ILE A 387 16.66 24.40 5.62
N ARG A 388 16.16 24.41 6.86
CA ARG A 388 16.65 23.56 7.95
C ARG A 388 15.74 22.35 8.14
N SER A 389 16.32 21.18 8.43
CA SER A 389 15.57 19.98 8.77
C SER A 389 14.60 20.25 9.93
N LYS A 390 13.37 19.79 9.77
CA LYS A 390 12.34 19.69 10.83
C LYS A 390 12.13 18.24 11.25
N TYR A 391 12.92 17.31 10.71
CA TYR A 391 12.77 15.90 10.99
C TYR A 391 12.96 15.63 12.47
N GLN A 392 12.02 14.87 13.02
CA GLN A 392 12.11 14.36 14.37
C GLN A 392 12.28 12.86 14.27
N ASP A 393 13.21 12.34 15.07
CA ASP A 393 13.42 10.91 15.26
C ASP A 393 12.07 10.21 15.47
N ARG A 394 11.78 9.27 14.57
CA ARG A 394 10.48 8.63 14.49
C ARG A 394 10.29 7.51 15.49
N SER A 395 11.37 6.97 16.06
CA SER A 395 11.27 6.02 17.17
C SER A 395 10.46 6.62 18.33
N ARG A 396 10.48 7.97 18.48
CA ARG A 396 9.73 8.73 19.49
C ARG A 396 8.27 8.97 19.17
N LYS A 397 7.79 8.69 17.94
CA LYS A 397 6.37 8.81 17.61
C LYS A 397 5.61 7.68 18.28
N ASP A 398 4.69 8.02 19.18
CA ASP A 398 3.87 7.04 19.88
C ASP A 398 2.55 6.76 19.10
N PRO A 399 2.29 5.51 18.67
CA PRO A 399 1.02 5.12 18.05
C PRO A 399 -0.24 5.47 18.87
N HIS A 400 -0.17 5.52 20.21
CA HIS A 400 -1.31 5.90 21.08
C HIS A 400 -1.77 7.33 20.85
N HIS A 401 -0.86 8.22 20.45
CA HIS A 401 -1.12 9.64 20.28
C HIS A 401 -1.17 10.06 18.80
N ALA A 402 -1.06 9.09 17.89
CA ALA A 402 -1.01 9.33 16.46
C ALA A 402 -2.33 9.91 15.94
N LYS A 403 -2.23 10.97 15.15
CA LYS A 403 -3.37 11.63 14.48
C LYS A 403 -3.13 11.61 12.98
N HIS A 404 -4.19 11.37 12.22
CA HIS A 404 -4.21 11.63 10.79
C HIS A 404 -5.02 12.90 10.56
N GLU A 405 -4.64 13.66 9.54
CA GLU A 405 -5.39 14.85 9.14
C GLU A 405 -6.56 14.49 8.24
N ASP A 406 -7.64 15.25 8.38
CA ASP A 406 -8.79 15.17 7.49
C ASP A 406 -8.41 15.71 6.09
N ILE A 407 -8.93 15.07 5.04
CA ILE A 407 -8.67 15.46 3.66
C ILE A 407 -9.03 16.93 3.38
N TYR A 408 -10.15 17.44 3.90
CA TYR A 408 -10.57 18.82 3.66
C TYR A 408 -9.69 19.81 4.41
N VAL A 409 -9.24 19.46 5.63
CA VAL A 409 -8.27 20.25 6.39
C VAL A 409 -6.94 20.31 5.65
N LYS A 410 -6.47 19.17 5.13
CA LYS A 410 -5.26 19.06 4.33
C LYS A 410 -5.34 19.89 3.04
N MET A 411 -6.46 19.83 2.31
CA MET A 411 -6.72 20.69 1.15
C MET A 411 -6.65 22.18 1.52
N ALA A 412 -7.33 22.60 2.58
CA ALA A 412 -7.32 23.99 3.01
C ALA A 412 -5.91 24.47 3.39
N LYS A 413 -5.13 23.63 4.08
CA LYS A 413 -3.73 23.93 4.44
C LYS A 413 -2.83 24.09 3.22
N VAL A 414 -2.90 23.17 2.25
CA VAL A 414 -2.11 23.27 1.01
C VAL A 414 -2.45 24.56 0.26
N MET A 415 -3.74 24.84 0.06
CA MET A 415 -4.18 26.05 -0.63
C MET A 415 -3.79 27.33 0.09
N LYS A 416 -3.89 27.35 1.43
CA LYS A 416 -3.46 28.48 2.25
C LYS A 416 -1.95 28.72 2.10
N LYS A 417 -1.15 27.67 2.21
CA LYS A 417 0.32 27.76 2.12
C LYS A 417 0.79 28.28 0.77
N LEU A 418 0.15 27.83 -0.31
CA LEU A 418 0.45 28.29 -1.67
C LEU A 418 0.08 29.76 -1.87
N LYS A 419 -1.07 30.21 -1.34
CA LYS A 419 -1.46 31.63 -1.38
C LYS A 419 -0.50 32.51 -0.57
N GLU A 420 -0.10 32.08 0.63
CA GLU A 420 0.84 32.81 1.48
C GLU A 420 2.25 32.88 0.89
N SER A 421 2.60 31.93 0.01
CA SER A 421 3.90 31.86 -0.65
C SER A 421 3.83 32.31 -2.11
N ALA A 422 2.79 33.05 -2.53
CA ALA A 422 2.58 33.41 -3.92
C ALA A 422 3.74 34.24 -4.50
N ASP A 423 4.22 35.23 -3.75
CA ASP A 423 5.30 36.14 -4.14
C ASP A 423 6.72 35.62 -3.82
N GLU A 424 6.83 34.48 -3.12
CA GLU A 424 8.11 33.87 -2.74
C GLU A 424 8.64 32.94 -3.83
N GLN A 425 9.94 32.88 -4.10
CA GLN A 425 10.48 31.96 -5.11
C GLN A 425 10.38 30.48 -4.68
N TYR A 426 10.16 30.21 -3.39
CA TYR A 426 10.06 28.86 -2.87
C TYR A 426 8.86 28.65 -1.94
N VAL A 427 8.47 27.39 -1.80
CA VAL A 427 7.48 26.92 -0.81
C VAL A 427 7.99 25.62 -0.20
N ARG A 428 7.73 25.40 1.08
CA ARG A 428 8.04 24.13 1.77
C ARG A 428 6.76 23.38 2.08
N PHE A 429 6.69 22.08 1.86
CA PHE A 429 5.65 21.20 2.40
C PHE A 429 6.25 20.34 3.51
N GLU A 430 5.60 20.33 4.67
CA GLU A 430 6.07 19.66 5.89
C GLU A 430 5.32 18.35 6.08
N GLY A 431 5.99 17.36 6.66
CA GLY A 431 5.49 16.01 6.82
C GLY A 431 6.54 14.96 6.51
N CYS A 432 6.35 13.77 7.06
CA CYS A 432 7.13 12.59 6.73
C CYS A 432 6.19 11.38 6.75
N PRO A 433 5.73 10.89 5.59
CA PRO A 433 5.86 11.49 4.26
C PRO A 433 4.88 12.66 4.05
N VAL A 434 5.14 13.50 3.03
CA VAL A 434 4.11 14.37 2.42
C VAL A 434 3.32 13.51 1.43
N SER A 435 2.02 13.38 1.66
CA SER A 435 1.18 12.38 0.97
C SER A 435 0.95 12.69 -0.51
N VAL A 436 0.71 11.67 -1.33
CA VAL A 436 0.32 11.80 -2.76
C VAL A 436 -0.78 12.85 -2.94
N ALA A 437 -1.77 12.88 -2.05
CA ALA A 437 -2.87 13.84 -2.12
C ALA A 437 -2.40 15.31 -2.00
N GLU A 438 -1.49 15.61 -1.09
CA GLU A 438 -0.91 16.96 -0.97
C GLU A 438 -0.14 17.34 -2.22
N GLN A 439 0.56 16.37 -2.80
CA GLN A 439 1.39 16.61 -3.97
C GLN A 439 0.55 16.86 -5.24
N VAL A 440 -0.51 16.08 -5.43
CA VAL A 440 -1.54 16.36 -6.45
C VAL A 440 -2.10 17.77 -6.28
N LEU A 441 -2.44 18.18 -5.06
CA LEU A 441 -3.06 19.49 -4.81
C LEU A 441 -2.14 20.67 -5.13
N PHE A 442 -0.84 20.60 -4.81
CA PHE A 442 0.07 21.70 -5.16
C PHE A 442 0.35 21.73 -6.66
N LEU A 443 0.48 20.58 -7.33
CA LEU A 443 0.68 20.52 -8.79
C LEU A 443 -0.54 21.07 -9.53
N VAL A 444 -1.74 20.72 -9.09
CA VAL A 444 -3.01 21.28 -9.59
C VAL A 444 -3.02 22.80 -9.49
N HIS A 445 -2.66 23.34 -8.33
CA HIS A 445 -2.68 24.78 -8.12
C HIS A 445 -1.63 25.52 -8.95
N LEU A 446 -0.40 25.01 -8.97
CA LEU A 446 0.72 25.66 -9.66
C LEU A 446 0.61 25.55 -11.19
N GLY A 447 0.09 24.44 -11.70
CA GLY A 447 -0.12 24.22 -13.14
C GLY A 447 -1.50 24.64 -13.66
N GLY A 448 -2.43 25.06 -12.80
CA GLY A 448 -3.81 25.29 -13.21
C GLY A 448 -4.50 24.05 -13.81
N LEU A 449 -4.14 22.87 -13.29
CA LEU A 449 -4.61 21.59 -13.81
C LEU A 449 -6.04 21.26 -13.34
N LYS A 450 -6.70 20.33 -14.02
CA LYS A 450 -7.97 19.77 -13.52
C LYS A 450 -7.74 19.08 -12.18
N ASN A 451 -8.57 19.41 -11.19
CA ASN A 451 -8.47 18.85 -9.85
C ASN A 451 -9.31 17.57 -9.71
N PRO A 452 -8.71 16.40 -9.45
CA PRO A 452 -9.45 15.14 -9.32
C PRO A 452 -10.41 15.13 -8.11
N TYR A 453 -10.06 15.80 -7.01
CA TYR A 453 -10.82 15.78 -5.74
C TYR A 453 -12.11 16.60 -5.75
N VAL A 454 -12.22 17.60 -6.63
CA VAL A 454 -13.41 18.47 -6.74
C VAL A 454 -14.09 18.38 -8.10
N SER A 455 -13.72 17.38 -8.90
CA SER A 455 -14.41 17.06 -10.13
C SER A 455 -15.89 16.74 -9.85
N LYS A 456 -16.79 17.26 -10.68
CA LYS A 456 -18.24 17.10 -10.47
C LYS A 456 -18.66 15.63 -10.40
N ASP A 457 -17.97 14.78 -11.17
CA ASP A 457 -18.28 13.36 -11.29
C ASP A 457 -17.90 12.57 -10.03
N ASN A 458 -16.85 12.98 -9.30
CA ASN A 458 -16.37 12.27 -8.10
C ASN A 458 -16.74 12.95 -6.77
N ALA A 459 -16.96 14.27 -6.77
CA ALA A 459 -17.15 15.05 -5.54
C ALA A 459 -18.36 14.58 -4.72
N TRP A 460 -19.50 14.34 -5.36
CA TRP A 460 -20.70 13.86 -4.67
C TRP A 460 -20.48 12.48 -4.03
N GLN A 461 -19.93 11.53 -4.78
CA GLN A 461 -19.64 10.19 -4.30
C GLN A 461 -18.65 10.22 -3.13
N PHE A 462 -17.60 11.03 -3.24
CA PHE A 462 -16.62 11.21 -2.18
C PHE A 462 -17.25 11.80 -0.92
N THR A 463 -17.99 12.92 -1.04
CA THR A 463 -18.62 13.58 0.12
C THR A 463 -19.64 12.67 0.80
N LYS A 464 -20.50 11.98 0.04
CA LYS A 464 -21.47 11.02 0.59
C LYS A 464 -20.76 9.93 1.41
N ASN A 465 -19.77 9.26 0.82
CA ASN A 465 -19.05 8.17 1.48
C ASN A 465 -18.21 8.64 2.67
N TYR A 466 -17.63 9.83 2.58
CA TYR A 466 -16.96 10.48 3.69
C TYR A 466 -17.92 10.74 4.86
N LEU A 467 -19.11 11.31 4.60
CA LEU A 467 -20.10 11.53 5.66
C LEU A 467 -20.56 10.20 6.28
N MET A 468 -20.78 9.16 5.49
CA MET A 468 -21.11 7.81 5.99
C MET A 468 -20.02 7.26 6.90
N TRP A 469 -18.74 7.40 6.52
CA TRP A 469 -17.61 7.01 7.37
C TRP A 469 -17.65 7.76 8.71
N ARG A 470 -17.76 9.08 8.68
CA ARG A 470 -17.81 9.92 9.90
C ARG A 470 -19.00 9.54 10.80
N SER A 471 -20.17 9.32 10.22
CA SER A 471 -21.38 8.88 10.95
C SER A 471 -21.20 7.50 11.58
N SER A 472 -20.63 6.54 10.85
CA SER A 472 -20.36 5.19 11.35
C SER A 472 -19.42 5.21 12.56
N THR A 473 -18.29 5.93 12.45
CA THR A 473 -17.35 6.08 13.57
C THR A 473 -17.96 6.80 14.77
N ALA A 474 -18.79 7.82 14.54
CA ALA A 474 -19.48 8.53 15.62
C ALA A 474 -20.49 7.61 16.33
N LEU A 475 -21.27 6.83 15.59
CA LEU A 475 -22.23 5.88 16.14
C LEU A 475 -21.54 4.82 17.00
N GLN A 476 -20.44 4.23 16.52
CA GLN A 476 -19.68 3.25 17.30
C GLN A 476 -19.19 3.82 18.64
N ARG A 477 -18.70 5.07 18.65
CA ARG A 477 -18.30 5.75 19.89
C ARG A 477 -19.48 5.94 20.84
N LEU A 478 -20.65 6.30 20.33
CA LEU A 478 -21.88 6.42 21.13
C LEU A 478 -22.31 5.07 21.73
N THR A 479 -22.01 3.95 21.08
CA THR A 479 -22.24 2.60 21.63
C THR A 479 -21.19 2.16 22.67
N GLY A 480 -20.30 3.06 23.11
CA GLY A 480 -19.29 2.78 24.11
C GLY A 480 -18.07 1.99 23.59
N LYS A 481 -17.93 1.81 22.28
CA LYS A 481 -16.75 1.18 21.67
C LYS A 481 -15.69 2.26 21.40
N PRO A 482 -14.58 2.31 22.16
CA PRO A 482 -13.50 3.24 21.86
C PRO A 482 -12.86 2.87 20.52
N TYR A 483 -12.35 3.89 19.80
CA TYR A 483 -11.72 3.66 18.50
C TYR A 483 -10.40 2.90 18.62
N GLN A 484 -9.56 3.24 19.60
CA GLN A 484 -8.36 2.47 19.96
C GLN A 484 -8.62 1.74 21.27
N LYS A 485 -8.28 0.45 21.31
CA LYS A 485 -8.25 -0.35 22.54
C LYS A 485 -6.79 -0.68 22.86
N HIS A 486 -6.30 -0.07 23.93
CA HIS A 486 -4.93 -0.22 24.42
C HIS A 486 -4.72 -1.55 25.13
N GLY A 487 -3.47 -2.01 25.10
CA GLY A 487 -3.04 -3.25 25.75
C GLY A 487 -3.33 -4.52 24.95
N PRO A 488 -2.76 -5.66 25.38
CA PRO A 488 -2.92 -6.94 24.70
C PRO A 488 -4.38 -7.33 24.51
N CYS A 489 -4.70 -7.93 23.37
CA CYS A 489 -6.03 -8.43 23.07
C CYS A 489 -6.01 -9.94 22.79
N GLN A 490 -7.18 -10.58 22.95
CA GLN A 490 -7.37 -11.94 22.44
C GLN A 490 -7.32 -11.90 20.91
N ARG A 491 -6.53 -12.80 20.34
CA ARG A 491 -6.31 -12.93 18.89
C ARG A 491 -6.96 -14.21 18.38
N GLY A 492 -7.29 -14.22 17.09
CA GLY A 492 -7.76 -15.42 16.40
C GLY A 492 -6.61 -16.34 16.00
N GLU A 493 -6.95 -17.51 15.48
CA GLU A 493 -6.00 -18.57 15.11
C GLU A 493 -5.02 -18.18 13.98
N ALA A 494 -5.34 -17.18 13.14
CA ALA A 494 -4.44 -16.69 12.10
C ALA A 494 -3.26 -15.86 12.66
N ALA A 495 -3.21 -15.61 13.98
CA ALA A 495 -2.06 -14.98 14.61
C ALA A 495 -0.82 -15.90 14.55
N PRO A 496 0.36 -15.40 14.14
CA PRO A 496 1.57 -16.20 14.16
C PRO A 496 1.95 -16.61 15.58
N GLU A 497 2.37 -17.86 15.74
CA GLU A 497 3.01 -18.34 16.97
C GLU A 497 4.42 -17.72 17.08
N VAL A 498 4.57 -16.63 17.82
CA VAL A 498 5.90 -16.05 18.08
C VAL A 498 6.50 -16.78 19.28
N SER A 499 7.69 -17.39 19.12
CA SER A 499 8.41 -17.88 20.30
C SER A 499 8.69 -16.68 21.22
N PRO A 500 8.36 -16.73 22.51
CA PRO A 500 8.72 -15.64 23.40
C PRO A 500 10.23 -15.50 23.38
N THR A 501 10.73 -14.30 23.06
CA THR A 501 12.10 -13.93 23.37
C THR A 501 12.30 -14.22 24.85
N PRO A 502 13.34 -14.99 25.26
CA PRO A 502 13.63 -15.15 26.67
C PRO A 502 13.70 -13.75 27.29
N PRO A 503 13.09 -13.49 28.47
CA PRO A 503 13.33 -12.24 29.16
C PRO A 503 14.84 -12.10 29.31
N GLY A 504 15.40 -11.02 28.75
CA GLY A 504 16.83 -10.78 28.73
C GLY A 504 17.42 -10.87 30.13
N GLU A 505 18.56 -11.55 30.24
CA GLU A 505 19.43 -11.56 31.43
C GLU A 505 20.02 -10.19 31.72
#